data_AF-A0A6V7K142-F1
#
_entry.id   AF-A0A6V7K142-F1
#
_cell.length_a   1.000
_cell.length_b   1.000
_cell.length_c   1.000
_cell.angle_alpha   90.00
_cell.angle_beta   90.00
_cell.angle_gamma   90.00
#
_symmetry.space_group_name_H-M   'P 1'
#
loop_
_entity.id
_entity.type
_entity.pdbx_description
1 polymer ?
#
loop_
_entity_poly.entity_id
_entity_poly.type
_entity_poly.pdbx_seq_one_letter_code
_entity_poly.pdbx_strand_id
1 'polypeptide(L)'
;IIYLKMSPDEVYGRLVLCDNSPPFLMFRDASFGTPCHVLSLKDCFNAIDKCHRLGFFNFGDFNVEEYEYYERVENGDLNWILPDKFIAFCGPHAKLNNEN
;
A
#
# COMPACT_ATOMS: atom_id res chain seq x y z
N ILE A 1 14.40 0.29 -5.68
CA ILE A 1 13.34 0.23 -6.70
C ILE A 1 13.07 1.61 -7.28
N ILE A 2 12.36 2.51 -6.61
CA ILE A 2 11.94 3.80 -7.19
C ILE A 2 13.13 4.73 -7.53
N TYR A 3 13.90 5.16 -6.52
CA TYR A 3 14.98 6.14 -6.75
C TYR A 3 16.26 5.55 -7.32
N LEU A 4 16.71 4.41 -6.77
CA LEU A 4 17.94 3.74 -7.22
C LEU A 4 17.74 2.90 -8.49
N LYS A 5 16.51 2.77 -9.00
CA LYS A 5 16.16 1.98 -10.20
C LYS A 5 16.61 0.51 -10.16
N MET A 6 16.87 -0.02 -8.97
CA MET A 6 17.22 -1.43 -8.76
C MET A 6 16.00 -2.32 -8.93
N SER A 7 16.20 -3.49 -9.51
CA SER A 7 15.18 -4.52 -9.65
C SER A 7 14.76 -5.10 -8.28
N PRO A 8 13.55 -5.68 -8.18
CA PRO A 8 13.10 -6.37 -6.97
C PRO A 8 14.07 -7.45 -6.46
N ASP A 9 14.67 -8.22 -7.38
CA ASP A 9 15.62 -9.29 -7.03
C ASP A 9 16.92 -8.74 -6.43
N GLU A 10 17.46 -7.66 -7.00
CA GLU A 10 18.67 -7.02 -6.46
C GLU A 10 18.43 -6.43 -5.07
N VAL A 11 17.29 -5.74 -4.86
CA VAL A 11 16.95 -5.18 -3.55
C VAL A 11 16.75 -6.29 -2.53
N TYR A 12 15.99 -7.33 -2.87
CA TYR A 12 15.77 -8.46 -1.98
C TYR A 12 17.10 -9.17 -1.64
N GLY A 13 17.94 -9.43 -2.64
CA GLY A 13 19.27 -10.02 -2.45
C GLY A 13 20.14 -9.21 -1.48
N ARG A 14 20.17 -7.88 -1.62
CA ARG A 14 20.94 -7.00 -0.72
C ARG A 14 20.44 -7.06 0.73
N LEU A 15 19.14 -7.23 0.94
CA LEU A 15 18.56 -7.28 2.28
C LEU A 15 18.83 -8.62 2.97
N VAL A 16 18.78 -9.74 2.23
CA VAL A 16 18.89 -11.09 2.79
C VAL A 16 20.32 -11.65 2.81
N LEU A 17 21.20 -11.17 1.93
CA LEU A 17 22.61 -11.62 1.86
C LEU A 17 23.53 -10.85 2.82
N CYS A 18 22.98 -10.00 3.69
CA CYS A 18 23.75 -9.36 4.75
C CYS A 18 23.91 -10.33 5.91
N ASP A 19 25.15 -10.65 6.29
CA ASP A 19 25.48 -11.68 7.29
C ASP A 19 24.81 -11.48 8.67
N ASN A 20 24.37 -10.26 8.99
CA ASN A 20 23.70 -9.91 10.24
C ASN A 20 22.20 -9.57 10.10
N SER A 21 21.60 -9.81 8.93
CA SER A 21 20.17 -9.55 8.72
C SER A 21 19.32 -10.67 9.34
N PRO A 22 18.45 -10.38 10.34
CA PRO A 22 17.50 -11.37 10.80
C PRO A 22 16.51 -11.73 9.68
N PRO A 23 15.89 -12.93 9.71
CA PRO A 23 14.83 -13.27 8.78
C PRO A 23 13.68 -12.26 8.87
N PHE A 24 13.19 -11.81 7.72
CA PHE A 24 12.04 -10.92 7.67
C PHE A 24 10.74 -11.71 7.88
N LEU A 25 9.87 -11.18 8.74
CA LEU A 25 8.52 -11.70 8.90
C LEU A 25 7.69 -11.41 7.66
N MET A 26 6.82 -12.35 7.30
CA MET A 26 5.87 -12.17 6.21
C MET A 26 4.70 -11.29 6.67
N PHE A 27 4.13 -10.52 5.74
CA PHE A 27 2.95 -9.71 6.00
C PHE A 27 1.69 -10.59 5.99
N ARG A 28 0.83 -10.38 6.98
CA ARG A 28 -0.47 -11.05 7.11
C ARG A 28 -1.60 -10.12 6.73
N ASP A 29 -2.76 -10.71 6.46
CA ASP A 29 -3.98 -9.97 6.23
C ASP A 29 -4.61 -9.45 7.54
N ALA A 30 -5.66 -8.63 7.39
CA ALA A 30 -6.36 -7.95 8.49
C ALA A 30 -7.48 -8.81 9.13
N SER A 31 -7.68 -10.06 8.72
CA SER A 31 -8.69 -10.93 9.33
C SER A 31 -8.35 -11.37 10.74
N PHE A 32 -9.39 -11.72 11.49
CA PHE A 32 -9.29 -12.34 12.80
C PHE A 32 -8.82 -13.79 12.67
N GLY A 33 -7.87 -14.19 13.52
CA GLY A 33 -7.38 -15.57 13.60
C GLY A 33 -6.11 -15.83 12.79
N THR A 34 -5.97 -17.07 12.32
CA THR A 34 -4.80 -17.54 11.55
C THR A 34 -4.83 -16.97 10.13
N PRO A 35 -3.72 -16.41 9.61
CA PRO A 35 -3.68 -15.86 8.27
C PRO A 35 -3.93 -16.94 7.22
N CYS A 36 -4.82 -16.64 6.26
CA CYS A 36 -5.12 -17.54 5.15
C CYS A 36 -4.09 -17.45 4.02
N HIS A 37 -3.39 -16.32 3.92
CA HIS A 37 -2.32 -16.06 2.97
C HIS A 37 -1.34 -15.05 3.56
N VAL A 38 -0.07 -15.14 3.17
CA VAL A 38 0.99 -14.25 3.63
C VAL A 38 1.82 -13.76 2.45
N LEU A 39 2.27 -12.52 2.51
CA LEU A 39 3.10 -11.90 1.48
C LEU A 39 4.54 -11.76 1.97
N SER A 40 5.49 -12.11 1.11
CA SER A 40 6.91 -11.83 1.36
C SER A 40 7.27 -10.40 0.99
N LEU A 41 8.41 -9.90 1.50
CA LEU A 41 8.97 -8.62 1.03
C LEU A 41 9.21 -8.60 -0.48
N LYS A 42 9.58 -9.75 -1.06
CA LYS A 42 9.80 -9.88 -2.50
C LYS A 42 8.52 -9.63 -3.29
N ASP A 43 7.37 -10.10 -2.78
CA ASP A 43 6.06 -9.84 -3.41
C ASP A 43 5.74 -8.34 -3.43
N CYS A 44 5.97 -7.64 -2.30
CA CYS A 44 5.80 -6.20 -2.20
C CYS A 44 6.72 -5.44 -3.17
N PHE A 45 7.99 -5.84 -3.29
CA PHE A 45 8.94 -5.22 -4.22
C PHE A 45 8.53 -5.39 -5.67
N ASN A 46 8.07 -6.58 -6.06
CA ASN A 46 7.53 -6.82 -7.40
C ASN A 46 6.28 -5.98 -7.69
N ALA A 47 5.39 -5.84 -6.70
CA ALA A 47 4.21 -4.99 -6.83
C ALA A 47 4.61 -3.52 -7.03
N ILE A 48 5.51 -2.99 -6.21
CA ILE A 48 6.01 -1.61 -6.32
C ILE A 48 6.66 -1.36 -7.69
N ASP A 49 7.53 -2.27 -8.15
CA ASP A 49 8.16 -2.15 -9.48
C ASP A 49 7.12 -2.11 -10.61
N LYS A 50 6.16 -3.05 -10.58
CA LYS A 50 5.11 -3.13 -11.60
C LYS A 50 4.21 -1.90 -11.59
N CYS A 51 3.76 -1.45 -10.42
CA CYS A 51 2.93 -0.27 -10.26
C CYS A 51 3.66 1.00 -10.72
N HIS A 52 4.93 1.15 -10.37
CA HIS A 52 5.75 2.27 -10.82
C HIS A 52 5.91 2.28 -12.35
N ARG A 53 6.21 1.12 -12.98
CA ARG A 53 6.33 1.01 -14.45
C ARG A 53 5.02 1.26 -15.20
N LEU A 54 3.88 0.94 -14.58
CA LEU A 54 2.55 1.14 -15.16
C LEU A 54 1.94 2.50 -14.82
N GLY A 55 2.65 3.36 -14.06
CA GLY A 55 2.17 4.70 -13.70
C GLY A 55 1.00 4.70 -12.71
N PHE A 56 0.95 3.72 -11.80
CA PHE A 56 -0.09 3.66 -10.76
C PHE A 56 0.13 4.72 -9.68
N PHE A 57 1.37 5.19 -9.53
CA PHE A 57 1.73 6.30 -8.66
C PHE A 57 3.00 6.96 -9.21
N ASN A 58 3.21 8.23 -8.86
CA ASN A 58 4.41 8.98 -9.17
C ASN A 58 4.76 9.91 -8.00
N PHE A 59 5.91 9.72 -7.36
CA PHE A 59 6.30 10.57 -6.24
C PHE A 59 6.69 12.01 -6.64
N GLY A 60 6.81 12.31 -7.94
CA GLY A 60 6.99 13.68 -8.42
C GLY A 60 5.72 14.53 -8.41
N ASP A 61 4.54 13.91 -8.41
CA ASP A 61 3.24 14.60 -8.39
C ASP A 61 2.31 14.13 -7.25
N PHE A 62 2.77 13.19 -6.42
CA PHE A 62 2.01 12.67 -5.30
C PHE A 62 1.72 13.75 -4.26
N ASN A 63 0.44 14.01 -4.01
CA ASN A 63 -0.03 14.94 -2.99
C ASN A 63 -0.21 14.23 -1.64
N VAL A 64 0.78 14.35 -0.76
CA VAL A 64 0.74 13.74 0.58
C VAL A 64 -0.37 14.34 1.45
N GLU A 65 -0.63 15.64 1.35
CA GLU A 65 -1.65 16.31 2.17
C GLU A 65 -3.06 15.82 1.82
N GLU A 66 -3.34 15.61 0.53
CA GLU A 66 -4.61 15.05 0.07
C GLU A 66 -4.78 13.59 0.52
N TYR A 67 -3.73 12.77 0.36
CA TYR A 67 -3.74 11.37 0.79
C TYR A 67 -4.02 11.25 2.29
N GLU A 68 -3.26 11.98 3.13
CA GLU A 68 -3.42 11.98 4.60
C GLU A 68 -4.72 12.64 5.07
N TYR A 69 -5.30 13.54 4.27
CA TYR A 69 -6.60 14.13 4.58
C TYR A 69 -7.72 13.10 4.37
N TYR A 70 -7.78 12.48 3.19
CA TYR A 70 -8.88 11.60 2.83
C TYR A 70 -8.79 10.19 3.43
N GLU A 71 -7.61 9.72 3.85
CA GLU A 71 -7.49 8.42 4.55
C GLU A 71 -8.22 8.40 5.90
N ARG A 72 -8.52 9.58 6.46
CA ARG A 72 -9.18 9.67 7.77
C ARG A 72 -10.66 9.35 7.66
N VAL A 73 -11.18 8.65 8.66
CA VAL A 73 -12.60 8.24 8.72
C VAL A 73 -13.52 9.44 8.66
N GLU A 74 -13.20 10.54 9.36
CA GLU A 74 -14.00 11.77 9.36
C GLU A 74 -14.07 12.46 7.98
N ASN A 75 -13.12 12.15 7.09
CA ASN A 75 -13.01 12.73 5.75
C ASN A 75 -13.37 11.73 4.64
N GLY A 76 -13.79 10.52 4.99
CA GLY A 76 -14.34 9.54 4.06
C GLY A 76 -13.66 8.18 4.00
N ASP A 77 -12.53 7.99 4.70
CA ASP A 77 -11.71 6.75 4.65
C ASP A 77 -11.47 6.31 3.21
N LEU A 78 -10.83 7.17 2.43
CA LEU A 78 -10.75 7.11 0.98
C LEU A 78 -9.29 7.08 0.51
N ASN A 79 -9.02 6.20 -0.45
CA ASN A 79 -7.72 6.09 -1.11
C ASN A 79 -7.88 5.90 -2.62
N TRP A 80 -7.06 6.62 -3.41
CA TRP A 80 -6.86 6.31 -4.82
C TRP A 80 -6.02 5.04 -4.95
N ILE A 81 -6.57 4.02 -5.61
CA ILE A 81 -5.84 2.78 -5.93
C ILE A 81 -5.19 2.88 -7.31
N LEU A 82 -5.87 3.56 -8.24
CA LEU A 82 -5.35 3.92 -9.55
C LEU A 82 -5.83 5.34 -9.88
N PRO A 83 -4.92 6.31 -10.08
CA PRO A 83 -5.27 7.70 -10.37
C PRO A 83 -6.30 7.80 -11.51
N ASP A 84 -7.30 8.65 -11.30
CA ASP A 84 -8.39 8.96 -12.24
C ASP A 84 -9.24 7.76 -12.69
N LYS A 85 -9.15 6.61 -12.00
CA LYS A 85 -9.83 5.37 -12.40
C LYS A 85 -10.49 4.62 -11.25
N PHE A 86 -9.74 4.34 -10.19
CA PHE A 86 -10.23 3.53 -9.07
C PHE A 86 -9.95 4.21 -7.73
N ILE A 87 -11.03 4.43 -6.99
CA ILE A 87 -11.03 4.84 -5.59
C ILE A 87 -11.62 3.70 -4.76
N ALA A 88 -11.01 3.41 -3.62
CA ALA A 88 -11.60 2.60 -2.57
C ALA A 88 -11.97 3.50 -1.39
N PHE A 89 -13.16 3.35 -0.82
CA PHE A 89 -13.61 4.13 0.32
C PHE A 89 -14.61 3.38 1.19
N CYS A 90 -14.79 3.81 2.44
CA CYS A 90 -15.81 3.25 3.33
C CYS A 90 -17.23 3.61 2.84
N GLY A 91 -18.13 2.63 2.84
CA GLY A 91 -19.51 2.82 2.38
C GLY A 91 -20.24 3.89 3.21
N PRO A 92 -20.92 4.86 2.60
CA PRO A 92 -21.57 5.94 3.33
C PRO A 92 -22.76 5.40 4.13
N HIS A 93 -22.91 5.89 5.37
CA HIS A 93 -24.06 5.56 6.21
C HIS A 93 -25.21 6.55 5.99
N ALA A 94 -26.43 6.03 5.83
CA ALA A 94 -27.62 6.86 5.77
C ALA A 94 -27.86 7.53 7.12
N LYS A 95 -28.01 8.85 7.13
CA LYS A 95 -28.57 9.55 8.29
C LYS A 95 -30.07 9.23 8.36
N LEU A 96 -30.49 8.47 9.37
CA LEU A 96 -31.89 8.48 9.79
C LEU A 96 -32.15 9.86 10.43
N ASN A 97 -33.15 10.59 9.94
CA ASN A 97 -33.48 11.99 10.32
C ASN A 97 -33.92 12.20 11.79
N ASN A 98 -33.49 11.36 12.75
CA ASN A 98 -34.01 11.35 14.11
C ASN A 98 -32.95 11.62 15.19
N GLU A 99 -31.93 12.43 14.94
CA GLU A 99 -31.08 12.95 16.02
C GLU A 99 -30.81 14.45 15.80
N ASN A 100 -31.49 15.26 16.64
CA ASN A 100 -31.16 16.65 16.97
C ASN A 100 -30.17 16.65 18.14
#